data_AF-A0AAW5WMF8-F1
#
_entry.id   AF-A0AAW5WMF8-F1
#
_cell.length_a   1.000
_cell.length_b   1.000
_cell.length_c   1.000
_cell.angle_alpha   90.00
_cell.angle_beta   90.00
_cell.angle_gamma   90.00
#
_symmetry.space_group_name_H-M   'P 1'
#
loop_
_entity.id
_entity.type
_entity.pdbx_description
1 polymer ?
#
loop_
_entity_poly.entity_id
_entity_poly.type
_entity_poly.pdbx_seq_one_letter_code
_entity_poly.pdbx_strand_id
1 'polypeptide(L)'
;MGYVSLTFAQFDGVYKVISKYHFSLSSDKILVDNNPKRSFLWTQAYIDSLIIGAREGTAKGTPYDEIVLKVGLPLYQTISGDDNQLKMRVDYVNPDSWQNPEQLKRVHLEFYKQEDGRWRLVSKEST
;
A
#
# COMPACT_ATOMS: atom_id res chain seq x y z
N MET A 1 15.91 -3.65 -0.10
CA MET A 1 16.39 -3.94 1.27
C MET A 1 15.39 -3.37 2.24
N GLY A 2 14.86 -4.20 3.13
CA GLY A 2 14.00 -3.77 4.23
C GLY A 2 14.81 -3.54 5.51
N TYR A 3 14.36 -2.64 6.37
CA TYR A 3 14.97 -2.43 7.69
C TYR A 3 13.94 -2.08 8.75
N VAL A 4 14.34 -2.31 10.00
CA VAL A 4 13.64 -1.89 11.21
C VAL A 4 14.56 -0.94 11.97
N SER A 5 14.02 0.18 12.44
CA SER A 5 14.69 1.13 13.31
C SER A 5 13.93 1.23 14.63
N LEU A 6 14.67 1.22 15.73
CA LEU A 6 14.14 1.38 17.08
C LEU A 6 14.82 2.59 17.72
N THR A 7 14.03 3.55 18.18
CA THR A 7 14.52 4.72 18.90
C THR A 7 14.29 4.54 20.39
N PHE A 8 15.34 4.75 21.19
CA PHE A 8 15.30 4.63 22.65
C PHE A 8 15.50 5.99 23.33
N ALA A 9 14.79 6.22 24.43
CA ALA A 9 15.03 7.36 25.32
C ALA A 9 15.12 6.90 26.78
N GLN A 10 15.92 7.61 27.58
CA GLN A 10 16.12 7.29 28.98
C GLN A 10 15.10 8.01 29.87
N PHE A 11 14.46 7.27 30.77
CA PHE A 11 13.56 7.78 31.80
C PHE A 11 13.96 7.14 33.13
N ASP A 12 14.28 7.95 34.13
CA ASP A 12 14.68 7.48 35.48
C ASP A 12 15.81 6.43 35.46
N GLY A 13 16.82 6.66 34.62
CA GLY A 13 17.95 5.74 34.45
C GLY A 13 17.67 4.54 33.54
N VAL A 14 16.43 4.32 33.10
CA VAL A 14 16.02 3.17 32.29
C VAL A 14 15.75 3.58 30.84
N TYR A 15 16.37 2.91 29.87
CA TYR A 15 16.07 3.11 28.45
C TYR A 15 14.76 2.41 28.06
N LYS A 16 13.87 3.16 27.40
CA LYS A 16 12.58 2.67 26.88
C LYS A 16 12.51 2.94 25.37
N VAL A 17 11.89 2.03 24.62
CA VAL A 17 11.60 2.25 23.20
C VAL A 17 10.52 3.32 23.08
N ILE A 18 10.79 4.38 22.32
CA ILE A 18 9.86 5.49 22.09
C ILE A 18 9.33 5.58 20.65
N SER A 19 9.97 4.90 19.70
CA SER A 19 9.49 4.78 18.32
C SER A 19 9.99 3.47 17.73
N LYS A 20 9.15 2.87 16.90
CA LYS A 20 9.47 1.73 16.06
C LYS A 20 9.11 2.12 14.63
N TYR A 21 10.12 2.19 13.79
CA TYR A 21 9.95 2.46 12.38
C TYR A 21 10.33 1.23 11.57
N HIS A 22 9.59 0.98 10.50
CA HIS A 22 9.93 -0.06 9.54
C HIS A 22 9.84 0.50 8.12
N PHE A 23 10.62 -0.08 7.23
CA PHE A 23 10.64 0.27 5.82
C PHE A 23 10.88 -0.96 4.97
N SER A 24 10.03 -1.16 3.95
CA SER A 24 10.23 -2.17 2.90
C SER A 24 10.48 -3.58 3.46
N LEU A 25 9.78 -3.94 4.55
CA LEU A 25 9.78 -5.30 5.07
C LEU A 25 9.04 -6.19 4.08
N SER A 26 9.75 -7.14 3.46
CA SER A 26 9.13 -8.27 2.78
C SER A 26 8.65 -9.27 3.83
N SER A 27 7.39 -9.69 3.77
CA SER A 27 6.82 -10.72 4.63
C SER A 27 6.01 -11.66 3.76
N ASP A 28 5.96 -12.94 4.11
CA ASP A 28 5.07 -13.92 3.46
C ASP A 28 3.58 -13.55 3.60
N LYS A 29 3.28 -12.62 4.52
CA LYS A 29 1.96 -12.01 4.69
C LYS A 29 1.67 -10.87 3.71
N ILE A 30 2.69 -10.37 3.01
CA ILE A 30 2.58 -9.38 1.94
C ILE A 30 2.39 -10.16 0.63
N LEU A 31 1.13 -10.29 0.24
CA LEU A 31 0.75 -11.05 -0.95
C LEU A 31 0.90 -10.17 -2.19
N VAL A 32 1.72 -10.62 -3.14
CA VAL A 32 1.94 -9.97 -4.44
C VAL A 32 1.78 -10.99 -5.57
N ASP A 33 1.39 -10.54 -6.76
CA ASP A 33 1.36 -11.37 -7.97
C ASP A 33 2.61 -11.13 -8.81
N ASN A 34 3.61 -12.01 -8.62
CA ASN A 34 4.85 -12.01 -9.38
C ASN A 34 4.76 -12.78 -10.71
N ASN A 35 3.58 -13.28 -11.10
CA ASN A 35 3.42 -13.98 -12.37
C ASN A 35 3.67 -12.99 -13.52
N PRO A 36 4.62 -13.28 -14.45
CA PRO A 36 4.88 -12.42 -15.60
C PRO A 36 3.69 -12.35 -16.57
N LYS A 37 2.77 -13.33 -16.54
CA LYS A 37 1.55 -13.40 -17.36
C LYS A 37 0.27 -13.06 -16.59
N ARG A 38 0.39 -12.35 -15.46
CA ARG A 38 -0.76 -11.91 -14.67
C ARG A 38 -1.72 -11.05 -15.50
N SER A 39 -3.01 -11.14 -15.21
CA SER A 39 -4.00 -10.27 -15.84
C SER A 39 -3.92 -8.85 -15.28
N PHE A 40 -4.06 -7.85 -16.15
CA PHE A 40 -4.15 -6.45 -15.75
C PHE A 40 -5.59 -5.94 -15.96
N LEU A 41 -6.39 -5.97 -14.89
CA LEU A 41 -7.84 -5.73 -14.93
C LEU A 41 -8.23 -4.26 -14.65
N TRP A 42 -7.25 -3.37 -14.54
CA TRP A 42 -7.48 -1.96 -14.26
C TRP A 42 -8.05 -1.23 -15.46
N THR A 43 -9.04 -0.37 -15.19
CA THR A 43 -9.60 0.57 -16.16
C THR A 43 -9.66 1.96 -15.55
N GLN A 44 -9.61 3.01 -16.38
CA GLN A 44 -9.69 4.39 -15.88
C GLN A 44 -11.00 4.62 -15.11
N ALA A 45 -12.12 4.10 -15.61
CA ALA A 45 -13.41 4.17 -14.94
C ALA A 45 -13.41 3.54 -13.54
N TYR A 46 -12.73 2.40 -13.37
CA TYR A 46 -12.61 1.79 -12.05
C TYR A 46 -11.74 2.62 -11.11
N ILE A 47 -10.61 3.14 -11.60
CA ILE A 47 -9.73 4.05 -10.83
C ILE A 47 -10.53 5.27 -10.37
N ASP A 48 -11.27 5.91 -11.27
CA ASP A 48 -12.08 7.09 -10.98
C ASP A 48 -13.16 6.81 -9.93
N SER A 49 -13.74 5.61 -9.94
CA SER A 49 -14.75 5.17 -8.95
C SER A 49 -14.20 4.99 -7.53
N LEU A 50 -12.88 4.83 -7.36
CA LEU A 50 -12.27 4.64 -6.03
C LEU A 50 -12.39 5.91 -5.18
N ILE A 51 -12.83 5.71 -3.94
CA ILE A 51 -13.01 6.79 -2.96
C ILE A 51 -11.70 7.01 -2.22
N ILE A 52 -11.29 8.27 -2.12
CA ILE A 52 -10.13 8.70 -1.31
C ILE A 52 -10.61 9.08 0.09
N GLY A 53 -9.97 8.51 1.11
CA GLY A 53 -10.16 8.85 2.52
C GLY A 53 -9.11 9.84 3.03
N ALA A 54 -9.04 9.97 4.36
CA ALA A 54 -8.00 10.73 5.05
C ALA A 54 -6.94 9.80 5.64
N ARG A 55 -5.79 10.37 6.04
CA ARG A 55 -4.72 9.61 6.71
C ARG A 55 -5.17 9.09 8.08
N GLU A 56 -5.99 9.84 8.79
CA GLU A 56 -6.45 9.55 10.16
C GLU A 56 -7.95 9.84 10.33
N GLY A 57 -8.56 9.21 11.33
CA GLY A 57 -9.85 9.63 11.91
C GLY A 57 -11.09 9.44 11.05
N THR A 58 -10.99 8.77 9.88
CA THR A 58 -12.16 8.49 9.04
C THR A 58 -12.12 7.07 8.49
N ALA A 59 -13.19 6.30 8.69
CA ALA A 59 -13.40 5.01 7.99
C ALA A 59 -13.79 5.20 6.51
N LYS A 60 -13.38 6.32 5.90
CA LYS A 60 -13.61 6.66 4.49
C LYS A 60 -12.44 6.15 3.65
N GLY A 61 -12.67 6.06 2.34
CA GLY A 61 -11.70 5.53 1.39
C GLY A 61 -11.97 4.06 1.06
N THR A 62 -11.73 3.70 -0.20
CA THR A 62 -11.92 2.31 -0.66
C THR A 62 -10.90 1.40 0.04
N PRO A 63 -11.34 0.29 0.65
CA PRO A 63 -10.47 -0.67 1.28
C PRO A 63 -9.58 -1.44 0.29
N TYR A 64 -8.35 -1.72 0.72
CA TYR A 64 -7.40 -2.48 -0.10
C TYR A 64 -7.90 -3.88 -0.47
N ASP A 65 -8.51 -4.60 0.48
CA ASP A 65 -9.04 -5.95 0.28
C ASP A 65 -10.17 -5.98 -0.77
N GLU A 66 -11.01 -4.93 -0.82
CA GLU A 66 -12.05 -4.78 -1.85
C GLU A 66 -11.45 -4.55 -3.24
N ILE A 67 -10.35 -3.80 -3.33
CA ILE A 67 -9.61 -3.61 -4.59
C ILE A 67 -9.01 -4.96 -5.02
N VAL A 68 -8.33 -5.67 -4.12
CA VAL A 68 -7.72 -6.97 -4.42
C VAL A 68 -8.75 -7.99 -4.91
N LEU A 69 -9.94 -8.03 -4.28
CA LEU A 69 -11.04 -8.89 -4.72
C LEU A 69 -11.49 -8.58 -6.16
N LYS A 70 -11.36 -7.33 -6.60
CA LYS A 70 -11.82 -6.88 -7.92
C LYS A 70 -10.77 -7.05 -9.02
N VAL A 71 -9.50 -6.72 -8.74
CA VAL A 71 -8.44 -6.62 -9.77
C VAL A 71 -7.24 -7.51 -9.50
N GLY A 72 -7.24 -8.29 -8.43
CA GLY A 72 -6.14 -9.16 -8.04
C GLY A 72 -5.08 -8.46 -7.18
N LEU A 73 -3.99 -9.17 -6.91
CA LEU A 73 -2.88 -8.67 -6.10
C LEU A 73 -1.96 -7.73 -6.92
N PRO A 74 -1.29 -6.77 -6.27
CA PRO A 74 -0.33 -5.89 -6.94
C PRO A 74 0.97 -6.64 -7.26
N LEU A 75 1.78 -6.06 -8.15
CA LEU A 75 3.14 -6.55 -8.41
C LEU A 75 4.08 -6.18 -7.28
N TYR A 76 3.98 -4.94 -6.78
CA TYR A 76 4.79 -4.48 -5.65
C TYR A 76 3.90 -4.02 -4.51
N GLN A 77 4.31 -4.34 -3.29
CA GLN A 77 3.71 -3.83 -2.07
C GLN A 77 4.81 -3.53 -1.06
N THR A 78 4.74 -2.35 -0.45
CA THR A 78 5.67 -1.90 0.59
C THR A 78 4.90 -1.28 1.73
N ILE A 79 5.26 -1.64 2.96
CA ILE A 79 4.72 -1.03 4.17
C ILE A 79 5.84 -0.25 4.86
N SER A 80 5.50 0.95 5.32
CA SER A 80 6.40 1.83 6.04
C SER A 80 5.64 2.69 7.04
N GLY A 81 6.29 3.10 8.13
CA GLY A 81 5.71 4.04 9.09
C GLY A 81 6.06 3.68 10.52
N ASP A 82 5.46 4.41 11.45
CA ASP A 82 5.55 4.14 12.89
C ASP A 82 4.36 3.29 13.37
N ASP A 83 4.47 2.68 14.54
CA ASP A 83 3.44 1.80 15.14
C ASP A 83 2.00 2.37 15.05
N ASN A 84 1.85 3.69 15.18
CA ASN A 84 0.55 4.37 15.21
C ASN A 84 0.08 4.90 13.85
N GLN A 85 0.94 4.88 12.83
CA GLN A 85 0.61 5.43 11.52
C GLN A 85 1.35 4.65 10.43
N LEU A 86 0.78 3.50 10.08
CA LEU A 86 1.31 2.67 9.01
C LEU A 86 0.80 3.13 7.65
N LYS A 87 1.72 3.25 6.70
CA LYS A 87 1.47 3.53 5.29
C LYS A 87 1.81 2.31 4.44
N MET A 88 0.92 1.98 3.50
CA MET A 88 1.15 0.95 2.49
C MET A 88 1.13 1.58 1.10
N ARG A 89 2.12 1.22 0.29
CA ARG A 89 2.21 1.57 -1.13
C ARG A 89 2.10 0.31 -1.94
N VAL A 90 1.29 0.34 -2.98
CA VAL A 90 1.18 -0.77 -3.93
C VAL A 90 1.27 -0.27 -5.36
N ASP A 91 1.81 -1.12 -6.21
CA ASP A 91 1.94 -0.88 -7.64
C ASP A 91 1.40 -2.05 -8.43
N TYR A 92 0.42 -1.74 -9.28
CA TYR A 92 -0.03 -2.61 -10.34
C TYR A 92 0.67 -2.18 -11.62
N VAL A 93 1.38 -3.09 -12.26
CA VAL A 93 2.09 -2.82 -13.51
C VAL A 93 1.50 -3.72 -14.59
N ASN A 94 1.10 -3.12 -15.71
CA ASN A 94 0.59 -3.86 -16.86
C ASN A 94 1.76 -4.57 -17.58
N PRO A 95 1.79 -5.93 -17.58
CA PRO A 95 2.87 -6.67 -18.25
C PRO A 95 2.89 -6.45 -19.76
N ASP A 96 1.75 -6.09 -20.36
CA ASP A 96 1.57 -5.93 -21.81
C ASP A 96 1.57 -4.46 -22.26
N SER A 97 1.93 -3.52 -21.37
CA SER A 97 1.94 -2.07 -21.65
C SER A 97 2.77 -1.65 -22.87
N TRP A 98 3.74 -2.47 -23.26
CA TRP A 98 4.57 -2.24 -24.45
C TRP A 98 3.82 -2.49 -25.76
N GLN A 99 2.72 -3.25 -25.75
CA GLN A 99 1.97 -3.62 -26.96
C GLN A 99 1.01 -2.51 -27.40
N ASN A 100 0.57 -1.64 -26.50
CA ASN A 100 -0.34 -0.54 -26.83
C ASN A 100 -0.08 0.68 -25.93
N PRO A 101 0.39 1.82 -26.49
CA PRO A 101 0.69 3.03 -25.72
C PRO A 101 -0.54 3.72 -25.10
N GLU A 102 -1.75 3.44 -25.59
CA GLU A 102 -3.01 3.97 -25.06
C GLU A 102 -3.52 3.19 -23.83
N GLN A 103 -2.92 2.04 -23.53
CA GLN A 103 -3.29 1.27 -22.33
C GLN A 103 -2.61 1.84 -21.09
N LEU A 104 -3.34 1.77 -19.98
CA LEU A 104 -2.78 2.00 -18.64
C LEU A 104 -1.56 1.10 -18.44
N LYS A 105 -0.45 1.72 -18.07
CA LYS A 105 0.84 1.10 -17.81
C LYS A 105 0.98 0.78 -16.33
N ARG A 106 0.52 1.67 -15.45
CA ARG A 106 0.66 1.51 -14.01
C ARG A 106 -0.49 2.13 -13.25
N VAL A 107 -0.84 1.51 -12.12
CA VAL A 107 -1.68 2.13 -11.09
C VAL A 107 -0.90 2.09 -9.78
N HIS A 108 -0.60 3.27 -9.24
CA HIS A 108 0.05 3.47 -7.94
C HIS A 108 -0.99 3.89 -6.92
N LEU A 109 -1.08 3.17 -5.80
CA LEU A 109 -2.03 3.47 -4.73
C LEU A 109 -1.31 3.58 -3.40
N GLU A 110 -1.73 4.53 -2.59
CA GLU A 110 -1.27 4.67 -1.21
C GLU A 110 -2.44 4.50 -0.23
N PHE A 111 -2.17 3.77 0.86
CA PHE A 111 -3.12 3.48 1.92
C PHE A 111 -2.54 3.83 3.28
N TYR A 112 -3.41 4.18 4.22
CA TYR A 112 -3.07 4.23 5.65
C TYR A 112 -3.91 3.22 6.40
N LYS A 113 -3.29 2.58 7.41
CA LYS A 113 -4.01 1.68 8.30
C LYS A 113 -4.85 2.51 9.27
N GLN A 114 -6.16 2.27 9.28
CA GLN A 114 -7.09 2.97 10.17
C GLN A 114 -7.29 2.19 11.49
N GLU A 115 -7.97 2.82 12.44
CA GLU A 115 -8.29 2.24 13.76
C GLU A 115 -9.10 0.94 13.67
N ASP A 116 -9.92 0.78 12.63
CA ASP A 116 -10.66 -0.45 12.31
C ASP A 116 -9.75 -1.60 11.82
N GLY A 117 -8.43 -1.35 11.71
CA GLY A 117 -7.43 -2.29 11.26
C GLY A 117 -7.33 -2.44 9.74
N ARG A 118 -8.23 -1.80 8.96
CA ARG A 118 -8.24 -1.88 7.50
C ARG A 118 -7.33 -0.84 6.87
N TRP A 119 -6.80 -1.17 5.70
CA TRP A 119 -6.04 -0.25 4.85
C TRP A 119 -7.00 0.54 3.98
N ARG A 120 -7.06 1.86 4.17
CA ARG A 120 -7.96 2.74 3.40
C ARG A 120 -7.18 3.59 2.42
N LEU A 121 -7.68 3.67 1.19
CA LEU A 121 -7.07 4.42 0.10
C LEU A 121 -7.03 5.91 0.44
N VAL A 122 -5.85 6.53 0.29
CA VAL A 122 -5.65 7.98 0.49
C VAL A 122 -5.07 8.69 -0.73
N SER A 123 -4.50 7.94 -1.68
CA SER A 123 -3.95 8.49 -2.92
C SER A 123 -4.03 7.45 -4.03
N LYS A 124 -4.31 7.91 -5.24
CA LYS A 124 -4.32 7.11 -6.46
C LYS A 124 -3.67 7.90 -7.60
N GLU A 125 -2.83 7.22 -8.37
CA GLU A 125 -2.18 7.74 -9.57
C GLU A 125 -2.15 6.65 -10.63
N SER A 126 -2.36 7.03 -11.89
CA SER A 126 -2.31 6.11 -13.02
C SER A 126 -1.63 6.73 -14.23
N THR A 127 -0.83 5.93 -14.93
CA THR A 127 -0.04 6.31 -16.11
C THR A 127 -0.11 5.25 -17.20
#